data_AF-A0A439KTA9-F1
#
_entry.id   AF-A0A439KTA9-F1
#
_cell.length_a   1.000
_cell.length_b   1.000
_cell.length_c   1.000
_cell.angle_alpha   90.00
_cell.angle_beta   90.00
_cell.angle_gamma   90.00
#
_symmetry.space_group_name_H-M   'P 1'
#
loop_
_entity.id
_entity.type
_entity.pdbx_description
1 polymer ?
#
loop_
_entity_poly.entity_id
_entity_poly.type
_entity_poly.pdbx_seq_one_letter_code
_entity_poly.pdbx_strand_id
1 'polypeptide(L)'
;MTLELTAGDQSMLQGENGPAVAAAMKILVAFSKAVGARKLLDIAGAHIDGCLYHGQAGLDFVERLVEGGGSVRVPTTLNVGSFDLIHPGLVKMPAAEEVPARRLMKAHLELGCQATFTCAPYQTRFRPAFGEQIAWGESNA
;
A
#
# COMPACT_ATOMS: atom_id res chain seq x y z
N MET A 1 -27.14 4.65 -2.90
CA MET A 1 -26.41 5.74 -3.57
C MET A 1 -25.44 5.11 -4.56
N THR A 2 -25.29 5.68 -5.76
CA THR A 2 -24.40 5.15 -6.80
C THR A 2 -23.01 5.79 -6.67
N LEU A 3 -21.95 4.99 -6.77
CA LEU A 3 -20.57 5.47 -6.83
C LEU A 3 -20.31 6.08 -8.21
N GLU A 4 -19.94 7.34 -8.25
CA GLU A 4 -19.50 8.04 -9.46
C GLU A 4 -17.99 7.86 -9.64
N LEU A 5 -17.61 7.28 -10.77
CA LEU A 5 -16.23 7.06 -11.19
C LEU A 5 -15.89 8.03 -12.33
N THR A 6 -14.69 8.59 -12.30
CA THR A 6 -14.18 9.36 -13.45
C THR A 6 -13.92 8.44 -14.64
N ALA A 7 -13.72 9.01 -15.84
CA ALA A 7 -13.30 8.22 -17.00
C ALA A 7 -11.98 7.46 -16.74
N GLY A 8 -11.05 8.07 -15.99
CA GLY A 8 -9.80 7.43 -15.60
C GLY A 8 -10.00 6.25 -14.64
N ASP A 9 -10.85 6.41 -13.63
CA ASP A 9 -11.20 5.32 -12.71
C ASP A 9 -11.88 4.16 -13.43
N GLN A 10 -12.76 4.48 -14.39
CA GLN A 10 -13.48 3.50 -15.18
C GLN A 10 -12.52 2.69 -16.07
N SER A 11 -11.58 3.37 -16.74
CA SER A 11 -10.52 2.76 -17.55
C SER A 11 -9.63 1.83 -16.70
N MET A 12 -9.22 2.29 -15.51
CA MET A 12 -8.46 1.48 -14.55
C MET A 12 -9.25 0.25 -14.08
N LEU A 13 -10.54 0.38 -13.78
CA LEU A 13 -11.42 -0.72 -13.40
C LEU A 13 -11.62 -1.75 -14.52
N GLN A 14 -11.67 -1.29 -15.77
CA GLN A 14 -11.81 -2.13 -16.97
C GLN A 14 -10.49 -2.84 -17.36
N GLY A 15 -9.37 -2.43 -16.76
CA GLY A 15 -8.08 -3.11 -16.91
C GLY A 15 -7.20 -2.58 -18.04
N GLU A 16 -7.52 -1.41 -18.57
CA GLU A 16 -6.69 -0.74 -19.59
C GLU A 16 -5.30 -0.36 -19.06
N ASN A 17 -5.17 -0.21 -17.73
CA ASN A 17 -3.91 0.07 -17.04
C ASN A 17 -3.21 -1.18 -16.47
N GLY A 18 -3.64 -2.37 -16.89
CA GLY A 18 -3.04 -3.64 -16.48
C GLY A 18 -3.75 -4.32 -15.29
N PRO A 19 -3.40 -5.60 -15.03
CA PRO A 19 -4.16 -6.45 -14.14
C PRO A 19 -4.03 -6.08 -12.66
N ALA A 20 -2.86 -5.60 -12.21
CA ALA A 20 -2.67 -5.14 -10.84
C ALA A 20 -3.58 -3.93 -10.51
N VAL A 21 -3.63 -2.94 -11.40
CA VAL A 21 -4.47 -1.75 -11.25
C VAL A 21 -5.95 -2.12 -11.26
N ALA A 22 -6.38 -3.01 -12.16
CA ALA A 22 -7.75 -3.50 -12.19
C ALA A 22 -8.15 -4.22 -10.90
N ALA A 23 -7.24 -5.03 -10.34
CA ALA A 23 -7.47 -5.72 -9.08
C ALA A 23 -7.62 -4.73 -7.90
N ALA A 24 -6.74 -3.73 -7.82
CA ALA A 24 -6.84 -2.67 -6.81
C ALA A 24 -8.14 -1.86 -6.93
N MET A 25 -8.53 -1.47 -8.16
CA MET A 25 -9.78 -0.74 -8.39
C MET A 25 -11.03 -1.54 -8.00
N LYS A 26 -11.04 -2.86 -8.24
CA LYS A 26 -12.15 -3.72 -7.81
C LYS A 26 -12.33 -3.68 -6.29
N ILE A 27 -11.22 -3.67 -5.53
CA ILE A 27 -11.25 -3.55 -4.06
C ILE A 27 -11.78 -2.18 -3.66
N LEU A 28 -11.27 -1.09 -4.24
CA LEU A 28 -11.72 0.27 -3.94
C LEU A 28 -13.21 0.47 -4.23
N VAL A 29 -13.72 -0.05 -5.34
CA VAL A 29 -15.15 0.01 -5.69
C VAL A 29 -16.00 -0.80 -4.72
N ALA A 30 -15.58 -2.01 -4.36
CA ALA A 30 -16.30 -2.85 -3.39
C ALA A 30 -16.37 -2.17 -2.02
N PHE A 31 -15.23 -1.65 -1.54
CA PHE A 31 -15.16 -0.94 -0.26
C PHE A 31 -16.00 0.34 -0.28
N SER A 32 -15.90 1.14 -1.35
CA SER A 32 -16.69 2.36 -1.53
C SER A 32 -18.19 2.09 -1.47
N LYS A 33 -18.66 1.01 -2.09
CA LYS A 33 -20.07 0.58 -2.01
C LYS A 33 -20.45 0.17 -0.58
N ALA A 34 -19.58 -0.57 0.10
CA ALA A 34 -19.83 -1.03 1.48
C ALA A 34 -19.97 0.15 2.46
N VAL A 35 -19.18 1.21 2.29
CA VAL A 35 -19.23 2.41 3.16
C VAL A 35 -20.18 3.51 2.64
N GLY A 36 -20.87 3.29 1.52
CA GLY A 36 -21.78 4.28 0.94
C GLY A 36 -21.09 5.51 0.34
N ALA A 37 -19.82 5.42 -0.03
CA ALA A 37 -19.08 6.50 -0.68
C ALA A 37 -19.68 6.82 -2.05
N ARG A 38 -19.73 8.12 -2.38
CA ARG A 38 -20.31 8.61 -3.65
C ARG A 38 -19.26 8.87 -4.73
N LYS A 39 -18.00 9.09 -4.35
CA LYS A 39 -16.90 9.37 -5.28
C LYS A 39 -15.57 8.97 -4.63
N LEU A 40 -14.56 8.77 -5.47
CA LEU A 40 -13.16 8.67 -5.05
C LEU A 40 -12.53 10.08 -5.01
N LEU A 41 -11.48 10.24 -4.21
CA LEU A 41 -10.65 11.44 -4.19
C LEU A 41 -9.23 11.07 -4.58
N ASP A 42 -8.63 11.87 -5.45
CA ASP A 42 -7.21 11.75 -5.76
C ASP A 42 -6.38 12.15 -4.52
N ILE A 43 -5.32 11.40 -4.29
CA ILE A 43 -4.35 11.66 -3.22
C ILE A 43 -3.02 12.12 -3.81
N ALA A 44 -2.29 12.95 -3.07
CA ALA A 44 -0.95 13.38 -3.42
C ALA A 44 0.13 12.39 -2.94
N GLY A 45 -0.19 11.56 -1.95
CA GLY A 45 0.74 10.58 -1.40
C GLY A 45 0.08 9.58 -0.46
N ALA A 46 0.79 8.48 -0.20
CA ALA A 46 0.33 7.40 0.66
C ALA A 46 1.38 6.95 1.68
N HIS A 47 0.91 6.35 2.77
CA HIS A 47 1.73 5.68 3.77
C HIS A 47 1.11 4.32 4.10
N ILE A 48 1.79 3.23 3.76
CA ILE A 48 1.26 1.86 3.88
C ILE A 48 1.64 1.26 5.23
N ASP A 49 0.62 0.82 5.99
CA ASP A 49 0.79 0.12 7.27
C ASP A 49 1.04 -1.40 7.12
N GLY A 50 0.64 -1.98 5.98
CA GLY A 50 0.69 -3.43 5.69
C GLY A 50 2.09 -4.04 5.54
N CYS A 51 3.12 -3.42 6.12
CA CYS A 51 4.52 -3.84 6.05
C CYS A 51 4.87 -4.90 7.10
N LEU A 52 4.01 -5.11 8.10
CA LEU A 52 4.14 -6.13 9.13
C LEU A 52 3.51 -7.45 8.69
N TYR A 53 4.28 -8.53 8.79
CA TYR A 53 3.80 -9.86 8.48
C TYR A 53 2.89 -10.41 9.58
N HIS A 54 1.60 -10.51 9.24
CA HIS A 54 0.55 -11.09 10.11
C HIS A 54 -0.03 -12.38 9.53
N GLY A 55 0.69 -13.02 8.60
CA GLY A 55 0.27 -14.25 7.93
C GLY A 55 0.26 -14.15 6.41
N GLN A 56 0.09 -15.30 5.76
CA GLN A 56 0.30 -15.47 4.32
C GLN A 56 -0.58 -14.56 3.45
N ALA A 57 -1.81 -14.28 3.87
CA ALA A 57 -2.74 -13.45 3.08
C ALA A 57 -2.22 -12.04 2.79
N GLY A 58 -1.49 -11.42 3.73
CA GLY A 58 -0.88 -10.11 3.53
C GLY A 58 0.23 -10.15 2.47
N LEU A 59 1.02 -11.22 2.48
CA LEU A 59 2.04 -11.47 1.45
C LEU A 59 1.40 -11.73 0.09
N ASP A 60 0.43 -12.64 0.01
CA ASP A 60 -0.27 -12.97 -1.23
C ASP A 60 -0.90 -11.75 -1.90
N PHE A 61 -1.43 -10.82 -1.10
CA PHE A 61 -2.00 -9.58 -1.60
C PHE A 61 -0.96 -8.73 -2.34
N VAL A 62 0.23 -8.55 -1.77
CA VAL A 62 1.30 -7.73 -2.36
C VAL A 62 1.94 -8.45 -3.54
N GLU A 63 2.19 -9.75 -3.43
CA GLU A 63 2.69 -10.59 -4.54
C GLU A 63 1.77 -10.51 -5.76
N ARG A 64 0.46 -10.61 -5.55
CA ARG A 64 -0.51 -10.51 -6.66
C ARG A 64 -0.41 -9.17 -7.40
N LEU A 65 -0.11 -8.08 -6.70
CA LEU A 65 0.10 -6.78 -7.34
C LEU A 65 1.44 -6.75 -8.10
N VAL A 66 2.50 -7.32 -7.55
CA VAL A 66 3.82 -7.42 -8.21
C VAL A 66 3.73 -8.30 -9.47
N GLU A 67 3.17 -9.50 -9.37
CA GLU A 67 2.96 -10.43 -10.49
C GLU A 67 2.08 -9.80 -11.59
N GLY A 68 1.14 -8.95 -11.21
CA GLY A 68 0.31 -8.18 -12.13
C GLY A 68 1.00 -6.98 -12.77
N GLY A 69 2.32 -6.80 -12.58
CA GLY A 69 3.09 -5.68 -13.10
C GLY A 69 2.75 -4.33 -12.46
N GLY A 70 2.26 -4.34 -11.22
CA GLY A 70 1.83 -3.16 -10.51
C GLY A 70 2.96 -2.24 -10.10
N SER A 71 2.65 -0.95 -9.95
CA SER A 71 3.51 0.04 -9.32
C SER A 71 2.67 1.12 -8.64
N VAL A 72 3.24 1.76 -7.61
CA VAL A 72 2.60 2.90 -6.95
C VAL A 72 2.50 4.09 -7.90
N ARG A 73 1.34 4.76 -7.90
CA ARG A 73 1.06 5.91 -8.79
C ARG A 73 1.46 7.25 -8.17
N VAL A 74 1.55 7.30 -6.85
CA VAL A 74 1.91 8.49 -6.06
C VAL A 74 3.08 8.15 -5.14
N PRO A 75 3.86 9.14 -4.67
CA PRO A 75 4.85 8.91 -3.63
C PRO A 75 4.25 8.13 -2.46
N THR A 76 4.76 6.92 -2.24
CA THR A 76 4.26 5.98 -1.25
C THR A 76 5.38 5.59 -0.32
N THR A 77 5.18 5.81 0.97
CA THR A 77 6.13 5.48 2.02
C THR A 77 5.65 4.27 2.81
N LEU A 78 6.56 3.60 3.52
CA LEU A 78 6.28 2.38 4.27
C LEU A 78 6.36 2.64 5.77
N ASN A 79 5.34 2.16 6.50
CA ASN A 79 5.38 2.09 7.96
C ASN A 79 6.42 1.04 8.41
N VAL A 80 6.61 0.88 9.72
CA VAL A 80 7.51 -0.09 10.31
C VAL A 80 7.29 -1.48 9.71
N GLY A 81 8.39 -2.15 9.41
CA GLY A 81 8.37 -3.55 8.98
C GLY A 81 8.58 -4.51 10.15
N SER A 82 8.52 -5.80 9.84
CA SER A 82 8.71 -6.85 10.85
C SER A 82 10.12 -6.92 11.44
N PHE A 83 11.14 -6.39 10.76
CA PHE A 83 12.50 -6.35 11.26
C PHE A 83 13.37 -5.31 10.55
N ASP A 84 14.52 -5.01 11.16
CA ASP A 84 15.55 -4.16 10.56
C ASP A 84 16.19 -4.87 9.35
N LEU A 85 15.99 -4.34 8.15
CA LEU A 85 16.61 -4.87 6.93
C LEU A 85 18.13 -4.64 6.86
N ILE A 86 18.65 -3.68 7.61
CA ILE A 86 20.08 -3.35 7.70
C ILE A 86 20.76 -4.30 8.70
N HIS A 87 20.12 -4.58 9.84
CA HIS A 87 20.65 -5.45 10.90
C HIS A 87 19.68 -6.58 11.30
N PRO A 88 19.37 -7.51 10.38
CA PRO A 88 18.32 -8.51 10.62
C PRO A 88 18.61 -9.45 11.79
N GLY A 89 19.89 -9.69 12.12
CA GLY A 89 20.28 -10.54 13.25
C GLY A 89 19.94 -9.99 14.64
N LEU A 90 19.48 -8.74 14.74
CA LEU A 90 19.01 -8.16 16.01
C LEU A 90 17.59 -8.61 16.37
N VAL A 91 16.79 -8.99 15.38
CA VAL A 91 15.42 -9.45 15.60
C VAL A 91 15.42 -10.96 15.73
N LYS A 92 15.01 -11.45 16.91
CA LYS A 92 14.87 -12.89 17.16
C LYS A 92 13.50 -13.35 16.69
N MET A 93 13.46 -13.92 15.49
CA MET A 93 12.25 -14.45 14.86
C MET A 93 12.54 -15.86 14.31
N PRO A 94 11.61 -16.82 14.42
CA PRO A 94 11.77 -18.12 13.78
C PRO A 94 11.88 -17.98 12.25
N ALA A 95 12.72 -18.80 11.61
CA ALA A 95 12.93 -18.73 10.15
C ALA A 95 11.62 -18.88 9.34
N ALA A 96 10.66 -19.65 9.86
CA ALA A 96 9.35 -19.84 9.24
C ALA A 96 8.51 -18.54 9.16
N GLU A 97 8.77 -17.57 10.04
CA GLU A 97 8.15 -16.25 10.03
C GLU A 97 9.04 -15.21 9.36
N GLU A 98 10.37 -15.32 9.53
CA GLU A 98 11.33 -14.37 8.98
C GLU A 98 11.31 -14.35 7.44
N VAL A 99 11.29 -15.53 6.80
CA VAL A 99 11.33 -15.63 5.34
C VAL A 99 10.14 -14.92 4.67
N PRO A 100 8.88 -15.22 5.02
CA PRO A 100 7.74 -14.54 4.40
C PRO A 100 7.66 -13.06 4.81
N ALA A 101 8.06 -12.70 6.03
CA ALA A 101 8.13 -11.29 6.44
C ALA A 101 9.16 -10.50 5.61
N ARG A 102 10.33 -11.10 5.32
CA ARG A 102 11.33 -10.50 4.41
C ARG A 102 10.78 -10.29 3.02
N ARG A 103 10.06 -11.29 2.52
CA ARG A 103 9.49 -11.24 1.19
C ARG A 103 8.45 -10.12 1.10
N LEU A 104 7.56 -10.02 2.09
CA LEU A 104 6.53 -8.98 2.16
C LEU A 104 7.14 -7.57 2.07
N MET A 105 8.18 -7.31 2.86
CA MET A 105 8.87 -6.01 2.84
C MET A 105 9.52 -5.75 1.48
N LYS A 106 10.15 -6.74 0.85
CA LYS A 106 10.75 -6.60 -0.49
C LYS A 106 9.72 -6.40 -1.60
N ALA A 107 8.59 -7.10 -1.54
CA ALA A 107 7.52 -6.99 -2.52
C ALA A 107 6.94 -5.58 -2.57
N HIS A 108 6.81 -4.91 -1.42
CA HIS A 108 6.45 -3.48 -1.39
C HIS A 108 7.47 -2.58 -2.10
N LEU A 109 8.76 -2.87 -1.98
CA LEU A 109 9.81 -2.13 -2.69
C LEU A 109 9.77 -2.38 -4.20
N GLU A 110 9.43 -3.60 -4.63
CA GLU A 110 9.22 -3.97 -6.04
C GLU A 110 8.06 -3.20 -6.66
N LEU A 111 7.02 -2.86 -5.89
CA LEU A 111 5.94 -1.96 -6.30
C LEU A 111 6.38 -0.49 -6.39
N GLY A 112 7.62 -0.15 -6.04
CA GLY A 112 8.15 1.22 -6.09
C GLY A 112 7.91 2.04 -4.81
N CYS A 113 7.55 1.40 -3.70
CA CYS A 113 7.42 2.09 -2.42
C CYS A 113 8.78 2.54 -1.88
N GLN A 114 8.78 3.60 -1.09
CA GLN A 114 9.97 4.14 -0.45
C GLN A 114 10.18 3.50 0.92
N ALA A 115 11.37 2.94 1.13
CA ALA A 115 11.82 2.21 2.32
C ALA A 115 12.03 3.11 3.56
N THR A 116 11.00 3.85 3.97
CA THR A 116 11.08 4.74 5.15
C THR A 116 11.02 4.00 6.47
N PHE A 117 10.29 2.87 6.52
CA PHE A 117 10.11 1.98 7.66
C PHE A 117 9.97 2.70 9.01
N THR A 118 9.02 3.64 9.08
CA THR A 118 8.76 4.45 10.27
C THR A 118 7.27 4.70 10.43
N CYS A 119 6.79 4.66 11.67
CA CYS A 119 5.43 5.05 12.03
C CYS A 119 5.25 6.56 12.15
N ALA A 120 6.33 7.33 12.03
CA ALA A 120 6.31 8.79 12.09
C ALA A 120 6.69 9.42 10.72
N PRO A 121 5.93 9.15 9.63
CA PRO A 121 6.26 9.65 8.30
C PRO A 121 6.31 11.19 8.23
N TYR A 122 5.53 11.88 9.07
CA TYR A 122 5.49 13.34 9.19
C TYR A 122 6.76 13.97 9.78
N GLN A 123 7.63 13.19 10.43
CA GLN A 123 8.95 13.65 10.90
C GLN A 123 10.03 13.56 9.82
N THR A 124 9.67 13.06 8.63
CA THR A 124 10.58 12.92 7.50
C THR A 124 10.35 14.04 6.48
N ARG A 125 11.08 13.98 5.35
CA ARG A 125 10.85 14.86 4.19
C ARG A 125 9.49 14.67 3.51
N PHE A 126 8.73 13.62 3.87
CA PHE A 126 7.43 13.28 3.27
C PHE A 126 6.24 13.86 4.04
N ARG A 127 6.49 14.87 4.88
CA ARG A 127 5.45 15.57 5.63
C ARG A 127 4.44 16.24 4.65
N PRO A 128 3.12 16.05 4.84
CA PRO A 128 2.11 16.66 3.98
C PRO A 128 2.07 18.18 4.16
N ALA A 129 1.76 18.87 3.07
CA ALA A 129 1.44 20.30 3.10
C ALA A 129 -0.03 20.54 3.43
N PHE A 130 -0.34 21.75 3.91
CA PHE A 130 -1.71 22.15 4.18
C PHE A 130 -2.56 22.07 2.89
N GLY A 131 -3.69 21.36 2.96
CA GLY A 131 -4.64 21.19 1.85
C GLY A 131 -4.46 19.93 1.00
N GLU A 132 -3.34 19.20 1.16
CA GLU A 132 -3.13 17.95 0.44
C GLU A 132 -4.08 16.84 0.92
N GLN A 133 -4.58 16.05 -0.03
CA GLN A 133 -5.29 14.81 0.25
C GLN A 133 -4.26 13.68 0.33
N ILE A 134 -4.26 12.90 1.41
CA ILE A 134 -3.30 11.80 1.63
C ILE A 134 -4.05 10.56 2.08
N ALA A 135 -3.49 9.38 1.81
CA ALA A 135 -3.99 8.11 2.34
C ALA A 135 -2.92 7.46 3.23
N TRP A 136 -2.98 7.72 4.53
CA TRP A 136 -1.98 7.26 5.49
C TRP A 136 -2.58 6.27 6.48
N GLY A 137 -1.94 5.11 6.62
CA GLY A 137 -2.23 4.16 7.69
C GLY A 137 -1.12 4.22 8.73
N GLU A 138 -1.35 4.94 9.83
CA GLU A 138 -0.50 4.96 11.02
C GLU A 138 -1.33 5.34 12.25
N SER A 139 -0.85 5.02 13.46
CA SER A 139 -1.64 5.08 14.70
C SER A 139 -2.11 6.48 15.14
N ASN A 140 -1.46 7.53 14.66
CA ASN A 140 -1.67 8.92 15.01
C ASN A 140 -2.10 9.79 13.80
N ALA A 141 -2.49 9.16 12.68
CA ALA A 141 -3.08 9.82 11.50
C ALA A 141 -4.61 9.78 11.53
#